data_AF-A0A0C9W527-F1
#
_entry.id   AF-A0A0C9W527-F1
#
_cell.length_a   1.000
_cell.length_b   1.000
_cell.length_c   1.000
_cell.angle_alpha   90.00
_cell.angle_beta   90.00
_cell.angle_gamma   90.00
#
_symmetry.space_group_name_H-M   'P 1'
#
loop_
_entity.id
_entity.type
_entity.pdbx_description
1 polymer ?
#
loop_
_entity_poly.entity_id
_entity_poly.type
_entity_poly.pdbx_seq_one_letter_code
_entity_poly.pdbx_strand_id
1 'polypeptide(L)' 'PILAPPPFPDNVPTHPLRIINYQLIKAKDEKEIESLWEAAKSLEFWYLKNHGADDEVDAMFSLDAEVMGL' A
#
# COMPACT_ATOMS: atom_id res chain seq x y z
N PRO A 1 -31.19 -12.28 19.78
CA PRO A 1 -29.72 -12.36 20.00
C PRO A 1 -28.99 -12.34 18.66
N ILE A 2 -28.12 -11.35 18.44
CA ILE A 2 -27.31 -11.26 17.21
C ILE A 2 -26.14 -12.24 17.37
N LEU A 3 -26.01 -13.20 16.45
CA LEU A 3 -24.91 -14.14 16.39
C LEU A 3 -23.60 -13.38 16.09
N ALA A 4 -22.54 -13.65 16.84
CA ALA A 4 -21.23 -13.04 16.58
C ALA A 4 -20.73 -13.43 15.17
N PRO A 5 -20.06 -12.51 14.45
CA PRO A 5 -19.49 -12.82 13.14
C PRO A 5 -18.41 -13.90 13.25
N PRO A 6 -18.20 -14.71 12.20
CA PRO A 6 -17.15 -15.72 12.19
C PRO A 6 -15.77 -15.07 12.30
N PRO A 7 -14.78 -15.73 12.93
CA PRO A 7 -13.41 -15.24 12.97
C PRO A 7 -12.81 -15.18 11.55
N PHE A 8 -11.85 -14.28 11.35
CA PHE A 8 -11.08 -14.25 10.12
C PHE A 8 -10.29 -15.57 9.96
N PRO A 9 -10.19 -16.14 8.75
CA PRO A 9 -9.48 -17.40 8.53
C PRO A 9 -7.96 -17.28 8.73
N ASP A 10 -7.36 -18.23 9.45
CA ASP A 10 -5.91 -18.29 9.70
C ASP A 10 -5.09 -18.83 8.52
N ASN A 11 -5.76 -19.40 7.50
CA ASN A 11 -5.12 -20.11 6.39
C ASN A 11 -5.16 -19.36 5.05
N VAL A 12 -5.27 -18.03 5.09
CA VAL A 12 -5.22 -17.20 3.88
C VAL A 12 -3.77 -17.07 3.40
N PRO A 13 -3.44 -17.46 2.15
CA PRO A 13 -2.11 -17.26 1.60
C PRO A 13 -1.76 -15.77 1.56
N THR A 14 -0.58 -15.42 2.05
CA THR A 14 -0.04 -14.06 1.98
C THR A 14 1.17 -14.03 1.06
N HIS A 15 1.27 -12.99 0.22
CA HIS A 15 2.46 -12.74 -0.60
C HIS A 15 3.16 -11.46 -0.11
N PRO A 16 4.48 -11.47 0.14
CA PRO A 16 5.19 -10.25 0.51
C PRO A 16 5.21 -9.31 -0.69
N LEU A 17 4.63 -8.12 -0.52
CA LEU A 17 4.68 -7.08 -1.55
C LEU A 17 6.05 -6.41 -1.58
N ARG A 18 6.56 -6.13 -2.79
CA ARG A 18 7.81 -5.37 -2.96
C ARG A 18 7.58 -3.92 -2.50
N ILE A 19 8.61 -3.31 -1.93
CA ILE A 19 8.62 -1.89 -1.56
C ILE A 19 9.48 -1.16 -2.60
N ILE A 20 8.87 -0.22 -3.33
CA ILE A 20 9.50 0.58 -4.38
C ILE A 20 9.73 2.00 -3.87
N ASN A 21 10.93 2.54 -4.05
CA ASN A 21 11.32 3.89 -3.69
C ASN A 21 11.09 4.85 -4.86
N TYR A 22 10.08 5.71 -4.74
CA TYR A 22 9.70 6.66 -5.78
C TYR A 22 10.83 7.62 -6.17
N GLN A 23 11.67 8.05 -5.21
CA GLN A 23 12.76 8.98 -5.53
C GLN A 23 13.86 8.34 -6.38
N LEU A 24 14.11 7.04 -6.22
CA LEU A 24 15.05 6.32 -7.07
C LEU A 24 14.50 6.14 -8.49
N ILE A 25 13.20 5.89 -8.64
CA ILE A 25 12.52 5.91 -9.94
C ILE A 25 12.68 7.28 -10.61
N LYS A 26 12.43 8.38 -9.88
CA LYS A 26 12.64 9.75 -10.38
C LYS A 26 14.09 10.03 -10.78
N ALA A 27 15.05 9.46 -10.05
CA ALA A 27 16.48 9.56 -10.35
C ALA A 27 16.92 8.64 -11.50
N LYS A 28 15.99 7.88 -12.11
CA LYS A 28 16.24 6.90 -13.18
C LYS A 28 17.20 5.79 -12.77
N ASP A 29 17.13 5.35 -11.51
CA ASP A 29 17.86 4.17 -11.06
C ASP A 29 17.34 2.92 -11.79
N GLU A 30 18.20 2.28 -12.58
CA GLU A 30 17.82 1.14 -13.42
C GLU A 30 17.33 -0.06 -12.61
N LYS A 31 17.91 -0.29 -11.42
CA LYS A 31 17.54 -1.43 -10.57
C LYS A 31 16.17 -1.23 -9.97
N GLU A 32 15.86 -0.01 -9.54
CA GLU A 32 14.56 0.31 -8.98
C GLU A 32 13.46 0.22 -10.06
N ILE A 33 13.75 0.69 -11.28
CA ILE A 33 12.86 0.58 -12.43
C ILE A 33 12.59 -0.89 -12.77
N GLU A 34 13.62 -1.73 -12.83
CA GLU A 34 13.46 -3.16 -13.05
C GLU A 34 12.66 -3.82 -11.93
N SER A 35 12.91 -3.45 -10.68
CA SER A 35 12.14 -3.94 -9.52
C SER A 35 10.66 -3.59 -9.62
N LEU A 36 10.33 -2.36 -10.04
CA LEU A 36 8.95 -1.94 -10.30
C LEU A 36 8.33 -2.74 -11.45
N TRP A 37 9.05 -2.92 -12.56
CA TRP A 37 8.60 -3.71 -13.71
C TRP A 37 8.28 -5.15 -13.31
N GLU A 38 9.15 -5.79 -12.54
CA GLU A 38 8.93 -7.15 -12.05
C GLU A 38 7.77 -7.21 -11.05
N ALA A 39 7.60 -6.23 -10.17
CA ALA A 39 6.44 -6.17 -9.26
C ALA A 39 5.12 -6.08 -10.04
N ALA A 40 5.09 -5.20 -11.04
CA ALA A 40 3.91 -4.94 -11.86
C ALA A 40 3.50 -6.15 -12.70
N LYS A 41 4.43 -6.95 -13.21
CA LYS A 41 4.10 -8.16 -13.99
C LYS A 41 3.82 -9.41 -13.17
N SER A 42 4.35 -9.51 -11.93
CA SER A 42 4.28 -10.76 -11.16
C SER A 42 3.06 -10.80 -10.24
N LEU A 43 2.95 -9.83 -9.32
CA LEU A 43 1.89 -9.78 -8.31
C LEU A 43 0.92 -8.64 -8.57
N GLU A 44 1.26 -7.69 -9.45
CA GLU A 44 0.47 -6.49 -9.76
C GLU A 44 0.25 -5.54 -8.55
N PHE A 45 0.85 -5.86 -7.40
CA PHE A 45 0.78 -5.09 -6.16
C PHE A 45 2.19 -4.79 -5.61
N TRP A 46 2.38 -3.57 -5.12
CA TRP A 46 3.60 -3.11 -4.43
C TRP A 46 3.28 -1.94 -3.49
N TYR A 47 4.16 -1.70 -2.51
CA TYR A 47 4.18 -0.46 -1.75
C TYR A 47 5.08 0.55 -2.45
N LEU A 48 4.63 1.80 -2.54
CA LEU A 48 5.49 2.91 -2.96
C LEU A 48 5.88 3.70 -1.71
N LYS A 49 7.16 4.04 -1.56
CA LYS A 49 7.67 4.89 -0.47
C LYS A 49 8.37 6.13 -1.00
N ASN A 50 8.53 7.13 -0.13
CA ASN A 50 9.14 8.42 -0.45
C ASN A 50 8.44 9.11 -1.64
N HIS A 51 7.14 8.89 -1.81
CA HIS A 51 6.35 9.55 -2.85
C HIS A 51 6.00 11.00 -2.49
N GLY A 52 6.16 11.39 -1.22
CA GLY A 52 5.94 12.75 -0.74
C GLY A 52 4.47 13.13 -0.74
N ALA A 53 3.59 12.16 -0.43
CA ALA A 53 2.14 12.39 -0.27
C ALA A 53 1.70 12.21 1.18
N ASP A 54 2.66 12.23 2.11
CA ASP A 54 2.45 11.92 3.52
C ASP A 54 1.49 12.96 4.15
N ASP A 55 1.70 14.25 3.87
CA ASP A 55 0.85 15.34 4.36
C ASP A 55 -0.58 15.27 3.79
N GLU A 56 -0.73 14.91 2.51
CA GLU A 56 -2.04 14.72 1.88
C GLU A 56 -2.79 13.52 2.45
N VAL A 57 -2.09 12.43 2.77
CA VAL A 57 -2.67 11.25 3.41
C VAL A 57 -3.13 11.58 4.83
N ASP A 58 -2.34 12.33 5.60
CA ASP A 58 -2.72 12.77 6.95
C ASP A 58 -3.97 13.69 6.92
N ALA A 59 -4.02 14.62 5.96
CA ALA A 59 -5.18 15.47 5.74
C ALA A 59 -6.42 14.67 5.33
N MET A 60 -6.27 13.67 4.45
CA MET A 60 -7.34 12.77 4.01
C MET A 60 -7.93 12.00 5.20
N PHE A 61 -7.09 11.43 6.08
CA PHE A 61 -7.57 10.72 7.26
C PHE A 61 -8.26 11.64 8.27
N SER A 62 -7.76 12.87 8.43
CA SER A 62 -8.41 13.87 9.29
C SER A 62 -9.81 14.22 8.80
N LEU A 63 -9.98 14.39 7.48
CA LEU A 63 -11.28 14.63 6.87
C LEU A 63 -12.20 13.42 6.99
N ASP A 64 -11.69 12.20 6.78
CA ASP A 64 -12.48 10.96 6.93
C ASP A 64 -13.04 10.81 8.35
N ALA A 65 -12.24 11.11 9.37
CA ALA A 65 -12.70 11.10 10.76
C ALA A 65 -13.83 12.11 11.01
N GLU A 66 -13.72 13.33 10.47
CA GLU A 66 -14.78 14.35 10.57
C GLU A 66 -16.07 13.89 9.86
N VAL A 67 -15.94 13.36 8.64
CA VAL A 67 -17.08 12.98 7.79
C VAL A 67 -17.78 11.73 8.30
N MET A 68 -17.02 10.71 8.69
CA MET A 68 -17.56 9.44 9.18
C MET A 68 -18.01 9.51 10.65
N GLY A 69 -17.64 10.57 11.38
CA GLY A 69 -17.95 10.74 12.80
C GLY A 69 -17.34 9.64 13.68
N LEU A 70 -16.16 9.14 13.29
CA LEU A 70 -15.40 8.08 13.98
C LEU A 70 -14.64 8.60 15.20
#